data_AF-A0A381USH2-F1
#
_entry.id   AF-A0A381USH2-F1
#
_cell.length_a   1.000
_cell.length_b   1.000
_cell.length_c   1.000
_cell.angle_alpha   90.00
_cell.angle_beta   90.00
_cell.angle_gamma   90.00
#
_symmetry.space_group_name_H-M   'P 1'
#
loop_
_entity.id
_entity.type
_entity.pdbx_description
1 polymer ?
#
loop_
_entity_poly.entity_id
_entity_poly.type
_entity_poly.pdbx_seq_one_letter_code
_entity_poly.pdbx_strand_id
1 'polypeptide(L)'
;MLKPFFNRIVLIAGSTVILGLIAGCSAFRGPLYPDIIYNNRQPLISVTYEYGEIELILPIKYDAAVPDNILFKVFTQGDTLHPVISILQEAPKEFLAYLPQGVLDIQNSTNLIKILP
;
A
#
# COMPACT_ATOMS: atom_id res chain seq x y z
N MET A 1 19.77 31.78 -51.06
CA MET A 1 19.38 32.09 -49.66
C MET A 1 18.54 31.01 -48.98
N LEU A 2 18.27 29.85 -49.60
CA LEU A 2 17.34 28.83 -49.08
C LEU A 2 17.94 27.89 -48.01
N LYS A 3 19.23 27.56 -48.11
CA LYS A 3 19.97 26.69 -47.17
C LYS A 3 19.98 27.19 -45.70
N PRO A 4 20.25 28.47 -45.39
CA PRO A 4 20.26 28.95 -44.00
C PRO A 4 18.86 28.98 -43.39
N PHE A 5 17.81 29.11 -44.20
CA PHE A 5 16.42 29.12 -43.73
C PHE A 5 15.98 27.71 -43.32
N PHE A 6 16.30 26.70 -44.14
CA PHE A 6 16.01 25.29 -43.83
C PHE A 6 16.73 24.81 -42.56
N ASN A 7 18.01 25.19 -42.38
CA ASN A 7 18.77 24.82 -41.18
C ASN A 7 18.19 25.42 -39.89
N ARG A 8 17.61 26.62 -39.95
CA ARG A 8 16.97 27.23 -38.77
C ARG A 8 15.67 26.53 -38.39
N ILE A 9 14.88 26.08 -39.38
CA ILE A 9 13.63 25.33 -39.12
C ILE A 9 13.95 23.98 -38.48
N VAL A 10 14.95 23.26 -38.97
CA VAL A 10 15.37 21.96 -38.39
C VAL A 10 15.86 22.13 -36.95
N LEU A 11 16.58 23.23 -36.65
CA LEU A 11 17.11 23.50 -35.33
C LEU A 11 16.00 23.87 -34.32
N ILE A 12 15.00 24.65 -34.76
CA ILE A 12 13.82 24.99 -33.95
C ILE A 12 12.96 23.73 -33.70
N ALA A 13 12.71 22.93 -34.74
CA ALA A 13 11.95 21.69 -34.62
C ALA A 13 12.65 20.66 -33.73
N GLY A 14 13.98 20.54 -33.83
CA GLY A 14 14.77 19.68 -32.93
C GLY A 14 14.68 20.14 -31.48
N SER A 15 14.76 21.44 -31.23
CA SER A 15 14.68 22.00 -29.88
C SER A 15 13.30 21.80 -29.23
N THR A 16 12.20 21.95 -29.98
CA THR A 16 10.84 21.73 -29.45
C THR A 16 10.56 20.26 -29.16
N VAL A 17 11.07 19.33 -29.97
CA VAL A 17 10.97 17.89 -29.70
C VAL A 17 11.74 17.49 -28.43
N ILE A 18 12.94 18.03 -28.24
CA ILE A 18 13.75 17.77 -27.04
C ILE A 18 13.05 18.31 -25.78
N LEU A 19 12.51 19.54 -25.83
CA LEU A 19 11.73 20.12 -24.74
C LEU A 19 10.48 19.29 -24.39
N GLY A 20 9.79 18.75 -25.40
CA GLY A 20 8.62 17.88 -25.20
C GLY A 20 8.95 16.55 -24.53
N LEU A 21 10.10 15.95 -24.86
CA LEU A 21 10.55 14.68 -24.26
C LEU A 21 10.96 14.82 -22.79
N ILE A 22 11.55 15.96 -22.40
CA ILE A 22 11.96 16.21 -21.01
C ILE A 22 10.72 16.50 -20.13
N ALA A 23 9.72 17.21 -20.65
CA ALA A 23 8.50 17.53 -19.91
C ALA A 23 7.53 16.34 -19.78
N GLY A 24 7.55 15.41 -20.74
CA GLY A 24 6.58 14.29 -20.79
C GLY A 24 6.88 13.11 -19.85
N CYS A 25 8.14 12.86 -19.50
CA CYS A 25 8.51 11.64 -18.75
C CYS A 25 8.35 11.74 -17.22
N SER A 26 8.21 12.92 -16.64
CA SER A 26 8.18 13.10 -15.18
C SER A 26 6.77 13.09 -14.56
N ALA A 27 5.73 13.13 -15.39
CA ALA A 27 4.35 13.34 -14.94
C ALA A 27 3.59 12.05 -14.60
N PHE A 28 4.14 10.87 -14.92
CA PHE A 28 3.47 9.60 -14.66
C PHE A 28 3.86 9.05 -13.28
N ARG A 29 3.38 9.71 -12.21
CA ARG A 29 3.32 9.07 -10.89
C ARG A 29 2.16 8.07 -10.93
N GLY A 30 2.46 6.79 -10.73
CA GLY A 30 1.43 5.77 -10.57
C GLY A 30 0.45 6.14 -9.45
N PRO A 31 -0.77 5.57 -9.44
CA PRO A 31 -1.73 5.85 -8.38
C PRO A 31 -1.09 5.53 -7.01
N LEU A 32 -1.02 6.54 -6.15
CA LEU A 32 -0.62 6.37 -4.76
C LEU A 32 -1.71 5.60 -4.03
N TYR A 33 -1.32 4.70 -3.14
CA TYR A 33 -2.29 4.07 -2.24
C TYR A 33 -2.97 5.14 -1.37
N PRO A 34 -4.25 4.93 -1.00
CA PRO A 34 -4.87 5.78 0.01
C PRO A 34 -4.14 5.61 1.35
N ASP A 35 -4.13 6.68 2.15
CA ASP A 35 -3.44 6.73 3.46
C ASP A 35 -3.90 5.64 4.44
N ILE A 36 -5.10 5.07 4.25
CA ILE A 36 -5.64 4.00 5.10
C ILE A 36 -6.41 3.00 4.24
N ILE A 37 -6.04 1.73 4.34
CA ILE A 37 -6.75 0.61 3.72
C ILE A 37 -7.48 -0.17 4.82
N TYR A 38 -8.81 -0.26 4.68
CA TYR A 38 -9.68 -1.01 5.60
C TYR A 38 -9.97 -2.39 5.03
N ASN A 39 -9.70 -3.45 5.80
CA ASN A 39 -10.17 -4.78 5.48
C ASN A 39 -11.44 -5.08 6.29
N ASN A 40 -12.60 -4.93 5.63
CA ASN A 40 -13.91 -5.20 6.23
C ASN A 40 -14.36 -6.66 6.06
N ARG A 41 -13.50 -7.54 5.52
CA ARG A 41 -13.84 -8.96 5.46
C ARG A 41 -13.73 -9.54 6.86
N GLN A 42 -14.74 -10.30 7.26
CA GLN A 42 -14.59 -11.19 8.40
C GLN A 42 -13.38 -12.08 8.09
N PRO A 43 -12.39 -12.13 8.98
CA PRO A 43 -11.14 -12.80 8.69
C PRO A 43 -11.41 -14.26 8.30
N LEU A 44 -11.25 -14.60 7.01
CA LEU A 44 -11.01 -15.98 6.54
C LEU A 44 -9.57 -16.37 6.89
N ILE A 45 -9.14 -16.03 8.10
CA ILE A 45 -7.79 -16.27 8.60
C ILE A 45 -7.78 -17.72 9.03
N SER A 46 -6.81 -18.49 8.51
CA SER A 46 -6.54 -19.83 9.04
C SER A 46 -5.99 -19.65 10.45
N VAL A 47 -6.87 -19.71 11.45
CA VAL A 47 -6.45 -19.70 12.85
C VAL A 47 -5.91 -21.09 13.16
N THR A 48 -4.59 -21.21 13.20
CA THR A 48 -3.93 -22.39 13.77
C THR A 48 -3.70 -22.11 15.24
N TYR A 49 -4.14 -23.02 16.11
CA TYR A 49 -3.92 -22.93 17.54
C TYR A 49 -2.56 -23.55 17.87
N GLU A 50 -1.54 -22.72 18.02
CA GLU A 50 -0.26 -23.15 18.56
C GLU A 50 0.01 -22.44 19.89
N TYR A 51 0.31 -23.22 20.93
CA TYR A 51 0.76 -22.73 22.24
C TYR A 51 -0.12 -21.69 22.95
N GLY A 52 -1.41 -21.59 22.62
CA GLY A 52 -2.34 -20.63 23.26
C GLY A 52 -2.33 -19.23 22.63
N GLU A 53 -1.72 -19.09 21.45
CA GLU A 53 -1.75 -17.87 20.65
C GLU A 53 -2.53 -18.10 19.35
N ILE A 54 -3.12 -17.03 18.84
CA ILE A 54 -3.81 -16.97 17.54
C ILE A 54 -2.78 -16.46 16.55
N GLU A 55 -2.38 -17.32 15.62
CA GLU A 55 -1.55 -16.91 14.48
C GLU A 55 -2.41 -16.20 13.42
N LEU A 56 -1.97 -15.01 13.01
CA LEU A 56 -2.60 -14.19 12.01
C LEU A 56 -1.69 -14.09 10.79
N ILE A 57 -2.09 -14.78 9.71
CA ILE A 57 -1.40 -14.75 8.42
C ILE A 57 -2.24 -13.94 7.44
N LEU A 58 -1.71 -12.80 6.98
CA LEU A 58 -2.36 -11.95 5.99
C LEU A 58 -1.47 -11.79 4.75
N PRO A 59 -1.81 -12.43 3.62
CA PRO A 59 -1.11 -12.19 2.36
C PRO A 59 -1.46 -10.78 1.84
N ILE A 60 -0.44 -9.99 1.54
CA ILE A 60 -0.59 -8.62 1.02
C ILE A 60 -0.14 -8.60 -0.43
N LYS A 61 -1.02 -8.12 -1.31
CA LYS A 61 -0.71 -7.89 -2.72
C LYS A 61 -0.67 -6.40 -2.98
N TYR A 62 0.43 -5.94 -3.55
CA TYR A 62 0.57 -4.56 -4.02
C TYR A 62 0.30 -4.51 -5.54
N ASP A 63 -0.77 -3.84 -5.95
CA ASP A 63 -1.09 -3.55 -7.35
C ASP A 63 -0.38 -2.29 -7.90
N ALA A 64 0.10 -1.40 -7.01
CA ALA A 64 0.84 -0.18 -7.32
C ALA A 64 2.22 -0.13 -6.63
N ALA A 65 2.79 1.07 -6.43
CA ALA A 65 4.09 1.26 -5.78
C ALA A 65 4.10 0.70 -4.35
N VAL A 66 5.10 -0.11 -4.02
CA VAL A 66 5.24 -0.70 -2.69
C VAL A 66 5.74 0.38 -1.72
N PRO A 67 5.06 0.63 -0.59
CA PRO A 67 5.54 1.57 0.42
C PRO A 67 6.79 1.03 1.12
N ASP A 68 7.62 1.90 1.67
CA ASP A 68 8.82 1.47 2.39
C ASP A 68 8.46 0.78 3.72
N ASN A 69 7.47 1.33 4.45
CA ASN A 69 7.01 0.80 5.72
C ASN A 69 5.49 0.74 5.75
N ILE A 70 4.95 -0.19 6.54
CA ILE A 70 3.53 -0.35 6.76
C ILE A 70 3.27 -0.43 8.26
N LEU A 71 2.29 0.35 8.71
CA LEU A 71 1.75 0.28 10.06
C LEU A 71 0.48 -0.58 10.05
N PHE A 72 0.59 -1.73 10.70
CA PHE A 72 -0.51 -2.66 10.88
C PHE A 72 -1.16 -2.48 12.25
N LYS A 73 -2.49 -2.37 12.27
CA LYS A 73 -3.26 -2.27 13.51
C LYS A 73 -4.44 -3.23 13.53
N VAL A 74 -4.57 -3.98 14.64
CA VAL A 74 -5.71 -4.87 14.89
C VAL A 74 -6.59 -4.27 15.97
N PHE A 75 -7.88 -4.24 15.69
CA PHE A 75 -8.94 -3.74 16.57
C PHE A 75 -9.97 -4.86 16.81
N THR A 76 -10.57 -4.87 18.00
CA THR A 76 -11.51 -5.91 18.44
C THR A 76 -12.67 -5.28 19.22
N GLN A 77 -13.76 -6.03 19.39
CA GLN A 77 -14.91 -5.64 20.24
C GLN A 77 -15.55 -4.30 19.85
N GLY A 78 -15.38 -3.86 18.61
CA GLY A 78 -15.88 -2.57 18.13
C GLY A 78 -15.09 -1.35 18.60
N ASP A 79 -13.97 -1.52 19.32
CA ASP A 79 -13.04 -0.43 19.60
C ASP A 79 -12.32 -0.04 18.30
N THR A 80 -12.23 1.25 18.00
CA THR A 80 -11.50 1.77 16.83
C THR A 80 -10.38 2.74 17.19
N LEU A 81 -10.22 3.01 18.49
CA LEU A 81 -9.29 3.96 19.10
C LEU A 81 -8.08 3.24 19.69
N HIS A 82 -8.28 2.11 20.38
CA HIS A 82 -7.21 1.37 21.03
C HIS A 82 -6.93 0.06 20.28
N PRO A 83 -5.85 -0.01 19.48
CA PRO A 83 -5.49 -1.25 18.82
C PRO A 83 -4.92 -2.24 19.83
N VAL A 84 -5.28 -3.50 19.67
CA VAL A 84 -4.71 -4.64 20.40
C VAL A 84 -3.25 -4.83 20.03
N ILE A 85 -2.96 -4.76 18.73
CA ILE A 85 -1.62 -4.85 18.17
C ILE A 85 -1.40 -3.66 17.25
N SER A 86 -0.20 -3.08 17.34
CA SER A 86 0.27 -2.01 16.46
C SER A 86 1.72 -2.28 16.09
N ILE A 87 1.98 -2.70 14.85
CA ILE A 87 3.30 -3.10 14.37
C ILE A 87 3.66 -2.22 13.18
N LEU A 88 4.83 -1.56 13.26
CA LEU A 88 5.44 -0.84 12.15
C LEU A 88 6.59 -1.69 11.61
N GLN A 89 6.55 -2.02 10.33
CA GLN A 89 7.57 -2.86 9.69
C GLN A 89 7.76 -2.49 8.22
N GLU A 90 8.85 -2.97 7.62
CA GLU A 90 9.04 -2.90 6.17
C GLU A 90 7.92 -3.67 5.46
N ALA A 91 7.46 -3.16 4.31
CA ALA A 91 6.30 -3.68 3.58
C ALA A 91 6.47 -5.17 3.22
N PRO A 92 5.76 -6.09 3.92
CA PRO A 92 5.96 -7.51 3.71
C PRO A 92 5.07 -8.00 2.56
N LYS A 93 5.42 -9.18 2.00
CA LYS A 93 4.50 -9.93 1.12
C LYS A 93 3.43 -10.67 1.92
N GLU A 94 3.76 -11.02 3.15
CA GLU A 94 2.88 -11.71 4.09
C GLU A 94 3.10 -11.11 5.47
N PHE A 95 2.02 -10.63 6.06
CA PHE A 95 2.04 -10.14 7.42
C PHE A 95 1.71 -11.29 8.37
N LEU A 96 2.60 -11.50 9.35
CA LEU A 96 2.51 -12.54 10.36
C LEU A 96 2.54 -11.92 11.74
N ALA A 97 1.53 -12.20 12.56
CA ALA A 97 1.48 -11.75 13.95
C ALA A 97 0.82 -12.80 14.84
N TYR A 98 1.26 -12.83 16.10
CA TYR A 98 0.68 -13.68 17.13
C TYR A 98 -0.16 -12.83 18.08
N LEU A 99 -1.42 -13.21 18.25
CA LEU A 99 -2.39 -12.55 19.13
C LEU A 99 -2.67 -13.45 20.34
N PRO A 100 -2.82 -12.91 21.56
CA PRO A 100 -3.26 -13.72 22.68
C PRO A 100 -4.65 -14.32 22.45
N GLN A 101 -4.91 -15.49 23.05
CA GLN A 101 -6.24 -16.11 22.98
C GLN A 101 -7.33 -15.23 23.59
N GLY A 102 -8.52 -15.26 22.97
CA GLY A 102 -9.71 -14.56 23.48
C GLY A 102 -9.76 -13.07 23.16
N VAL A 103 -8.77 -12.56 22.43
CA VAL A 103 -8.71 -11.14 22.08
C VAL A 103 -9.57 -10.79 20.88
N LEU A 104 -9.77 -11.70 19.93
CA LEU A 104 -10.70 -11.49 18.81
C LEU A 104 -12.13 -11.83 19.22
N ASP A 105 -13.09 -10.97 18.86
CA ASP A 105 -14.51 -11.23 19.06
C ASP A 105 -14.97 -12.35 18.12
N ILE A 106 -15.51 -13.43 18.69
CA ILE A 106 -16.05 -14.58 17.95
C ILE A 106 -17.57 -14.55 17.85
N GLN A 107 -18.23 -13.70 18.63
CA GLN A 107 -19.69 -13.63 18.69
C GLN A 107 -20.23 -12.62 17.68
N ASN A 108 -19.53 -11.49 17.52
CA ASN A 108 -19.92 -10.45 16.57
C ASN A 108 -18.83 -10.16 15.54
N SER A 109 -19.24 -9.67 14.37
CA SER A 109 -18.32 -9.25 13.30
C SER A 109 -17.78 -7.83 13.55
N THR A 110 -17.12 -7.63 14.70
CA THR A 110 -16.64 -6.30 15.15
C THR A 110 -15.12 -6.15 15.11
N ASN A 111 -14.39 -7.20 14.73
CA ASN A 111 -12.94 -7.15 14.55
C ASN A 111 -12.59 -6.37 13.28
N LEU A 112 -11.56 -5.53 13.36
CA LEU A 112 -11.16 -4.67 12.25
C LEU A 112 -9.65 -4.59 12.14
N ILE A 113 -9.15 -4.69 10.91
CA ILE A 113 -7.74 -4.58 10.58
C ILE A 113 -7.55 -3.28 9.77
N LYS A 114 -6.68 -2.40 10.26
CA LYS A 114 -6.25 -1.18 9.55
C LYS A 114 -4.81 -1.35 9.08
N ILE A 115 -4.59 -1.08 7.80
CA ILE A 115 -3.27 -1.08 7.18
C ILE A 115 -3.01 0.35 6.71
N LEU A 116 -1.93 0.95 7.22
CA LEU A 116 -1.50 2.29 6.84
C LEU A 116 -0.16 2.17 6.11
N PRO A 117 -0.11 2.46 4.79
CA PRO A 117 1.10 2.44 3.98
C PRO A 117 2.00 3.67 4.22
#